data_AF-A0A6B0QYX4-F1
#
_entry.id   AF-A0A6B0QYX4-F1
#
_cell.length_a   1.000
_cell.length_b   1.000
_cell.length_c   1.000
_cell.angle_alpha   90.00
_cell.angle_beta   90.00
_cell.angle_gamma   90.00
#
_symmetry.space_group_name_H-M   'P 1'
#
loop_
_entity.id
_entity.type
_entity.pdbx_description
1 polymer ?
#
loop_
_entity_poly.entity_id
_entity_poly.type
_entity_poly.pdbx_seq_one_letter_code
_entity_poly.pdbx_strand_id
1 'polypeptide(L)'
;MEPSKVEKFSTTDKGNGLRALAPLRPGELLFRSDPLAYTVSKGSRGVVCDRCLLGKEKLMRCSQCRIAKYCSAKCQKKAWQDHKRECKCLKSCKPRYPPDSVRLLGRVVFKLMQETPSESEKLYSFYDLESNINKLTEDKKEGLRQLALTFQHFMREEIQDASQLPPSFDIFEAFAKVICNSFTICNAEMQEVGVGLYPSMSLLNHSCDPNCSIVFNGPHLLLRAVRDVEAGEELTICYLDMLMTSEERRKQLRGQYCFDCDCFRCQTQDKDADMLTGDEQVWKEVQESLKKIEDLKAHWKWEQVLAMCQSIISSNAERLPDINIYQLKVLDCAMDACLNLGLLEEALFYGIRTMEPYRIFYPGNHPIRGVQIMKVGKLQLHQGMFPQAMKNLRLLSPHHTAAQIPEAPPLRRLQGLCLMLSWFQNSHKEPETQEVFTVGRRRERVENHCADHTVGCGFLRAPGPRKDEEQAFDIMRVTHGREHSLIEDLILLLEECDANIRAP
;
A
#
# COMPACT_ATOMS: atom_id res chain seq x y z
N MET A 1 -30.23 -11.40 -1.63
CA MET A 1 -28.77 -11.36 -1.83
C MET A 1 -28.55 -11.24 -3.32
N GLU A 2 -27.67 -10.33 -3.77
CA GLU A 2 -27.24 -10.34 -5.17
C GLU A 2 -26.56 -11.70 -5.46
N PRO A 3 -26.80 -12.30 -6.63
CA PRO A 3 -26.14 -13.55 -7.01
C PRO A 3 -24.62 -13.34 -7.08
N SER A 4 -23.86 -14.38 -6.73
CA SER A 4 -22.41 -14.33 -6.88
C SER A 4 -22.06 -14.10 -8.35
N LYS A 5 -21.10 -13.21 -8.61
CA LYS A 5 -20.55 -12.95 -9.96
C LYS A 5 -19.34 -13.83 -10.27
N VAL A 6 -18.88 -14.57 -9.27
CA VAL A 6 -17.65 -15.35 -9.32
C VAL A 6 -17.89 -16.73 -8.75
N GLU A 7 -17.14 -17.71 -9.23
CA GLU A 7 -17.13 -19.07 -8.68
C GLU A 7 -15.72 -19.66 -8.65
N LYS A 8 -15.51 -20.57 -7.70
CA LYS A 8 -14.32 -21.43 -7.66
C LYS A 8 -14.38 -22.42 -8.82
N PHE A 9 -13.26 -22.64 -9.49
CA PHE A 9 -13.10 -23.70 -10.46
C PHE A 9 -11.71 -24.35 -10.34
N SER A 10 -11.52 -25.52 -10.95
CA SER A 10 -10.20 -26.13 -11.08
C SER A 10 -9.60 -25.73 -12.42
N THR A 11 -8.41 -25.14 -12.38
CA THR A 11 -7.63 -24.80 -13.57
C THR A 11 -6.97 -26.06 -14.16
N THR A 12 -6.41 -25.93 -15.36
CA THR A 12 -5.68 -27.01 -16.03
C THR A 12 -4.35 -27.36 -15.33
N ASP A 13 -3.66 -26.37 -14.78
CA ASP A 13 -2.23 -26.47 -14.42
C ASP A 13 -1.81 -25.61 -13.20
N LYS A 14 -2.69 -24.74 -12.70
CA LYS A 14 -2.41 -23.79 -11.59
C LYS A 14 -3.12 -24.17 -10.29
N GLY A 15 -3.74 -25.35 -10.22
CA GLY A 15 -4.56 -25.77 -9.09
C GLY A 15 -5.97 -25.18 -9.16
N ASN A 16 -6.50 -24.68 -8.04
CA ASN A 16 -7.79 -24.00 -8.03
C ASN A 16 -7.66 -22.55 -8.52
N GLY A 17 -8.77 -21.99 -9.00
CA GLY A 17 -8.87 -20.63 -9.48
C GLY A 17 -10.23 -20.03 -9.16
N LEU A 18 -10.39 -18.74 -9.47
CA LEU A 18 -11.67 -18.05 -9.46
C LEU A 18 -11.99 -17.60 -10.89
N ARG A 19 -13.23 -17.78 -11.36
CA ARG A 19 -13.65 -17.32 -12.70
C ARG A 19 -14.93 -16.51 -12.65
N ALA A 20 -15.14 -15.69 -13.69
CA ALA A 20 -16.36 -14.92 -13.86
C ALA A 20 -17.56 -15.80 -14.26
N LEU A 21 -18.71 -15.60 -13.63
CA LEU A 21 -19.98 -16.27 -14.00
C LEU A 21 -20.74 -15.55 -15.11
N ALA A 22 -20.43 -14.27 -15.34
CA ALA A 22 -21.02 -13.41 -16.35
C ALA A 22 -19.98 -12.37 -16.79
N PRO A 23 -20.17 -11.67 -17.91
CA PRO A 23 -19.25 -10.61 -18.31
C PRO A 23 -19.18 -9.51 -17.23
N LEU A 24 -17.97 -9.09 -16.89
CA LEU A 24 -17.71 -8.07 -15.85
C LEU A 24 -17.12 -6.82 -16.49
N ARG A 25 -17.44 -5.66 -15.92
CA ARG A 25 -16.93 -4.36 -16.39
C ARG A 25 -15.88 -3.76 -15.45
N PRO A 26 -14.97 -2.90 -15.95
CA PRO A 26 -14.05 -2.14 -15.10
C PRO A 26 -14.80 -1.40 -13.97
N GLY A 27 -14.38 -1.65 -12.74
CA GLY A 27 -14.91 -1.02 -11.53
C GLY A 27 -15.95 -1.85 -10.78
N GLU A 28 -16.40 -2.94 -11.38
CA GLU A 28 -17.39 -3.82 -10.77
C GLU A 28 -16.83 -4.51 -9.51
N LEU A 29 -17.56 -4.40 -8.41
CA LEU A 29 -17.23 -5.10 -7.16
C LEU A 29 -17.57 -6.58 -7.30
N LEU A 30 -16.55 -7.43 -7.14
CA LEU A 30 -16.67 -8.88 -7.32
C LEU A 30 -16.79 -9.60 -5.97
N PHE A 31 -16.00 -9.15 -4.99
CA PHE A 31 -16.00 -9.73 -3.65
C PHE A 31 -15.55 -8.71 -2.60
N ARG A 32 -16.00 -8.89 -1.37
CA ARG A 32 -15.53 -8.14 -0.20
C ARG A 32 -15.32 -9.09 0.98
N SER A 33 -14.23 -8.92 1.70
CA SER A 33 -13.81 -9.88 2.73
C SER A 33 -13.14 -9.17 3.91
N ASP A 34 -13.61 -9.49 5.12
CA ASP A 34 -12.79 -9.30 6.31
C ASP A 34 -11.76 -10.45 6.39
N PRO A 35 -10.60 -10.27 7.05
CA PRO A 35 -9.62 -11.32 7.17
C PRO A 35 -10.11 -12.43 8.10
N LEU A 36 -9.73 -13.68 7.82
CA LEU A 36 -9.82 -14.77 8.80
C LEU A 36 -9.03 -14.39 10.06
N ALA A 37 -7.81 -13.92 9.85
CA ALA A 37 -6.93 -13.37 10.86
C ALA A 37 -5.99 -12.34 10.23
N TYR A 38 -5.60 -11.33 11.01
CA TYR A 38 -4.59 -10.35 10.62
C TYR A 38 -3.83 -9.83 11.84
N THR A 39 -2.68 -9.23 11.60
CA THR A 39 -1.89 -8.50 12.60
C THR A 39 -1.23 -7.28 11.96
N VAL A 40 -0.91 -6.28 12.79
CA VAL A 40 0.01 -5.20 12.42
C VAL A 40 1.39 -5.77 12.09
N SER A 41 2.05 -5.21 11.07
CA SER A 41 3.41 -5.59 10.67
C SER A 41 4.43 -5.11 11.70
N LYS A 42 5.60 -5.76 11.74
CA LYS A 42 6.71 -5.44 12.66
C LYS A 42 7.04 -3.94 12.68
N GLY A 43 7.16 -3.33 11.51
CA GLY A 43 7.60 -1.94 11.34
C GLY A 43 6.53 -0.90 11.71
N SER A 44 5.25 -1.23 11.48
CA SER A 44 4.12 -0.35 11.80
C SER A 44 3.57 -0.53 13.22
N ARG A 45 4.10 -1.50 13.97
CA ARG A 45 3.65 -1.82 15.32
C ARG A 45 3.84 -0.65 16.27
N GLY A 46 2.72 -0.19 16.81
CA GLY A 46 2.68 0.91 17.75
C GLY A 46 2.80 2.29 17.13
N VAL A 47 2.78 2.36 15.78
CA VAL A 47 2.55 3.55 14.96
C VAL A 47 1.10 3.58 14.47
N VAL A 48 0.58 2.41 14.08
CA VAL A 48 -0.84 2.22 13.72
C VAL A 48 -1.61 1.46 14.80
N CYS A 49 -2.94 1.59 14.79
CA CYS A 49 -3.82 0.82 15.65
C CYS A 49 -3.85 -0.67 15.26
N ASP A 50 -3.66 -1.58 16.23
CA ASP A 50 -3.72 -3.05 16.04
C ASP A 50 -5.07 -3.56 15.49
N ARG A 51 -6.12 -2.73 15.47
CA ARG A 51 -7.44 -3.10 14.93
C ARG A 51 -7.75 -2.44 13.59
N CYS A 52 -7.81 -1.11 13.54
CA CYS A 52 -8.23 -0.43 12.31
C CYS A 52 -7.08 -0.19 11.34
N LEU A 53 -5.83 -0.47 11.73
CA LEU A 53 -4.61 -0.27 10.96
C LEU A 53 -4.37 1.20 10.52
N LEU A 54 -5.10 2.15 11.11
CA LEU A 54 -4.90 3.58 10.89
C LEU A 54 -3.84 4.11 11.86
N GLY A 55 -2.95 4.96 11.37
CA GLY A 55 -2.04 5.77 12.18
C GLY A 55 -2.79 6.72 13.11
N LYS A 56 -2.22 7.01 14.28
CA LYS A 56 -2.60 8.12 15.17
C LYS A 56 -1.37 8.61 15.95
N GLU A 57 -1.31 9.91 16.23
CA GLU A 57 -0.26 10.54 17.05
C GLU A 57 -0.13 9.83 18.42
N LYS A 58 -1.26 9.53 19.06
CA LYS A 58 -1.31 8.85 20.36
C LYS A 58 -2.13 7.58 20.27
N LEU A 59 -1.52 6.46 20.66
CA LEU A 59 -2.18 5.17 20.79
C LEU A 59 -2.17 4.72 22.25
N MET A 60 -3.28 4.14 22.68
CA MET A 60 -3.44 3.53 24.00
C MET A 60 -2.97 2.09 23.96
N ARG A 61 -2.06 1.71 24.86
CA ARG A 61 -1.59 0.32 24.97
C ARG A 61 -2.54 -0.54 25.80
N CYS A 62 -2.68 -1.81 25.43
CA CYS A 62 -3.30 -2.81 26.30
C CYS A 62 -2.59 -2.85 27.66
N SER A 63 -3.33 -2.76 28.76
CA SER A 63 -2.75 -2.70 30.11
C SER A 63 -2.04 -4.01 30.51
N GLN A 64 -2.49 -5.15 29.98
CA GLN A 64 -1.98 -6.47 30.29
C GLN A 64 -0.68 -6.79 29.55
N CYS A 65 -0.73 -6.87 28.21
CA CYS A 65 0.45 -7.22 27.42
C CYS A 65 1.34 -6.01 27.15
N ARG A 66 0.85 -4.76 27.22
CA ARG A 66 1.55 -3.51 26.84
C ARG A 66 2.18 -3.52 25.44
N ILE A 67 1.77 -4.44 24.56
CA ILE A 67 2.28 -4.57 23.19
C ILE A 67 1.24 -4.06 22.20
N ALA A 68 0.03 -4.64 22.19
CA ALA A 68 -1.04 -4.17 21.33
C ALA A 68 -1.42 -2.73 21.68
N LYS A 69 -1.57 -1.87 20.66
CA LYS A 69 -1.95 -0.48 20.80
C LYS A 69 -3.18 -0.13 19.98
N TYR A 70 -4.01 0.78 20.48
CA TYR A 70 -5.30 1.12 19.88
C TYR A 70 -5.52 2.63 19.80
N CYS A 71 -6.18 3.08 18.72
CA CYS A 71 -6.52 4.50 18.54
C CYS A 71 -7.66 4.98 19.44
N SER A 72 -8.47 4.08 19.99
CA SER A 72 -9.67 4.41 20.76
C SER A 72 -10.12 3.24 21.65
N ALA A 73 -10.87 3.54 22.71
CA ALA A 73 -11.50 2.53 23.56
C ALA A 73 -12.45 1.63 22.75
N LYS A 74 -13.11 2.20 21.73
CA LYS A 74 -13.92 1.46 20.76
C LYS A 74 -13.10 0.39 20.03
N CYS A 75 -11.93 0.73 19.51
CA CYS A 75 -11.07 -0.24 18.83
C CYS A 75 -10.53 -1.30 19.79
N GLN A 76 -10.11 -0.91 21.00
CA GLN A 76 -9.65 -1.86 22.02
C GLN A 76 -10.75 -2.85 22.40
N LYS A 77 -11.97 -2.37 22.68
CA LYS A 77 -13.12 -3.23 23.04
C LYS A 77 -13.48 -4.20 21.92
N LYS A 78 -13.53 -3.71 20.66
CA LYS A 78 -13.86 -4.57 19.50
C LYS A 78 -12.77 -5.58 19.16
N ALA A 79 -11.49 -5.29 19.44
CA ALA A 79 -10.38 -6.20 19.19
C ALA A 79 -10.22 -7.27 20.28
N TRP A 80 -10.88 -7.10 21.44
CA TRP A 80 -10.63 -7.93 22.61
C TRP A 80 -10.94 -9.41 22.37
N GLN A 81 -12.00 -9.72 21.62
CA GLN A 81 -12.37 -11.10 21.30
C GLN A 81 -11.21 -11.86 20.63
N ASP A 82 -10.54 -11.23 19.66
CA ASP A 82 -9.44 -11.85 18.92
C ASP A 82 -8.07 -11.66 19.62
N HIS A 83 -7.94 -10.66 20.51
CA HIS A 83 -6.70 -10.38 21.24
C HIS A 83 -6.57 -11.15 22.56
N LYS A 84 -7.69 -11.51 23.22
CA LYS A 84 -7.71 -12.00 24.61
C LYS A 84 -6.73 -13.13 24.87
N ARG A 85 -6.66 -14.12 23.97
CA ARG A 85 -5.77 -15.28 24.12
C ARG A 85 -4.32 -14.92 23.81
N GLU A 86 -4.05 -14.27 22.67
CA GLU A 86 -2.67 -13.86 22.33
C GLU A 86 -2.09 -12.84 23.33
N CYS A 87 -2.92 -12.12 24.08
CA CYS A 87 -2.49 -11.17 25.10
C CYS A 87 -1.54 -11.80 26.13
N LYS A 88 -1.84 -13.04 26.58
CA LYS A 88 -0.99 -13.76 27.53
C LYS A 88 0.34 -14.18 26.92
N CYS A 89 0.31 -14.73 25.71
CA CYS A 89 1.49 -15.11 24.92
C CYS A 89 2.41 -13.90 24.65
N LEU A 90 1.83 -12.76 24.26
CA LEU A 90 2.56 -11.51 24.04
C LEU A 90 3.18 -10.98 25.34
N LYS A 91 2.50 -11.15 26.47
CA LYS A 91 3.04 -10.74 27.77
C LYS A 91 4.28 -11.57 28.15
N SER A 92 4.25 -12.88 27.91
CA SER A 92 5.32 -13.82 28.29
C SER A 92 6.53 -13.82 27.36
N CYS A 93 6.39 -13.33 26.12
CA CYS A 93 7.50 -13.32 25.16
C CYS A 93 8.49 -12.16 25.32
N LYS A 94 8.16 -11.13 26.12
CA LYS A 94 9.00 -9.94 26.29
C LYS A 94 10.40 -10.27 26.83
N PRO A 95 11.44 -9.56 26.36
CA PRO A 95 11.42 -8.43 25.40
C PRO A 95 11.37 -8.86 23.92
N ARG A 96 11.39 -10.17 23.64
CA ARG A 96 11.40 -10.70 22.27
C ARG A 96 9.98 -10.67 21.71
N TYR A 97 9.86 -10.37 20.41
CA TYR A 97 8.56 -10.36 19.74
C TYR A 97 8.56 -11.43 18.65
N PRO A 98 7.48 -12.23 18.51
CA PRO A 98 7.41 -13.25 17.48
C PRO A 98 7.46 -12.61 16.07
N PRO A 99 7.91 -13.36 15.05
CA PRO A 99 7.68 -13.02 13.65
C PRO A 99 6.19 -12.78 13.37
N ASP A 100 5.89 -11.91 12.40
CA ASP A 100 4.50 -11.57 12.06
C ASP A 100 3.70 -12.80 11.61
N SER A 101 4.33 -13.74 10.89
CA SER A 101 3.73 -15.02 10.51
C SER A 101 3.35 -15.89 11.72
N VAL A 102 4.16 -15.89 12.78
CA VAL A 102 3.88 -16.63 14.02
C VAL A 102 2.69 -16.02 14.76
N ARG A 103 2.65 -14.68 14.88
CA ARG A 103 1.51 -13.99 15.51
C ARG A 103 0.23 -14.17 14.69
N LEU A 104 0.33 -14.10 13.36
CA LEU A 104 -0.77 -14.34 12.44
C LEU A 104 -1.33 -15.76 12.60
N LEU A 105 -0.46 -16.78 12.57
CA LEU A 105 -0.88 -18.17 12.75
C LEU A 105 -1.53 -18.41 14.11
N GLY A 106 -1.04 -17.76 15.17
CA GLY A 106 -1.66 -17.84 16.50
C GLY A 106 -3.11 -17.35 16.49
N ARG A 107 -3.37 -16.26 15.77
CA ARG A 107 -4.72 -15.73 15.56
C ARG A 107 -5.59 -16.64 14.70
N VAL A 108 -5.03 -17.26 13.65
CA VAL A 108 -5.73 -18.28 12.86
C VAL A 108 -6.20 -19.42 13.75
N VAL A 109 -5.29 -20.00 14.54
CA VAL A 109 -5.62 -21.10 15.46
C VAL A 109 -6.74 -20.70 16.42
N PHE A 110 -6.64 -19.54 17.06
CA PHE A 110 -7.69 -19.06 17.96
C PHE A 110 -9.02 -18.78 17.25
N LYS A 111 -8.99 -18.44 15.95
CA LYS A 111 -10.19 -18.22 15.15
C LYS A 111 -10.85 -19.52 14.73
N LEU A 112 -10.07 -20.51 14.29
CA LEU A 112 -10.56 -21.84 13.89
C LEU A 112 -11.14 -22.65 15.05
N MET A 113 -10.74 -22.34 16.29
CA MET A 113 -11.33 -22.93 17.50
C MET A 113 -12.67 -22.31 17.90
N GLN A 114 -13.13 -21.24 17.23
CA GLN A 114 -14.46 -20.65 17.48
C GLN A 114 -15.53 -21.45 16.74
N GLU A 115 -16.71 -21.59 17.34
CA GLU A 115 -17.84 -22.33 16.73
C GLU A 115 -18.41 -21.64 15.48
N THR A 116 -18.24 -20.32 15.36
CA THR A 116 -18.79 -19.53 14.25
C THR A 116 -17.85 -19.58 13.05
N PRO A 117 -18.29 -20.12 11.90
CA PRO A 117 -17.51 -20.07 10.66
C PRO A 117 -17.23 -18.62 10.25
N SER A 118 -16.07 -18.39 9.62
CA SER A 118 -15.70 -17.07 9.12
C SER A 118 -16.26 -16.85 7.71
N GLU A 119 -16.91 -15.71 7.46
CA GLU A 119 -17.35 -15.31 6.11
C GLU A 119 -16.18 -15.20 5.11
N SER A 120 -14.95 -14.97 5.61
CA SER A 120 -13.73 -14.97 4.80
C SER A 120 -13.46 -16.31 4.11
N GLU A 121 -14.07 -17.39 4.61
CA GLU A 121 -13.88 -18.77 4.14
C GLU A 121 -15.03 -19.27 3.23
N LYS A 122 -15.94 -18.38 2.83
CA LYS A 122 -17.16 -18.71 2.07
C LYS A 122 -16.90 -19.51 0.78
N LEU A 123 -15.84 -19.20 0.03
CA LEU A 123 -15.49 -19.88 -1.23
C LEU A 123 -14.37 -20.92 -1.04
N TYR A 124 -13.58 -20.76 0.01
CA TYR A 124 -12.36 -21.53 0.25
C TYR A 124 -11.94 -21.40 1.71
N SER A 125 -11.63 -22.49 2.40
CA SER A 125 -11.24 -22.48 3.81
C SER A 125 -9.72 -22.43 4.00
N PHE A 126 -9.28 -22.16 5.23
CA PHE A 126 -7.87 -22.30 5.61
C PHE A 126 -7.34 -23.71 5.33
N TYR A 127 -8.17 -24.74 5.50
CA TYR A 127 -7.78 -26.13 5.26
C TYR A 127 -7.55 -26.41 3.77
N ASP A 128 -8.23 -25.69 2.88
CA ASP A 128 -8.09 -25.86 1.43
C ASP A 128 -6.87 -25.12 0.85
N LEU A 129 -6.26 -24.19 1.60
CA LEU A 129 -5.15 -23.36 1.10
C LEU A 129 -3.99 -24.20 0.54
N GLU A 130 -3.43 -23.75 -0.57
CA GLU A 130 -2.23 -24.36 -1.15
C GLU A 130 -1.06 -24.21 -0.17
N SER A 131 -0.28 -25.28 -0.02
CA SER A 131 0.90 -25.33 0.85
C SER A 131 2.21 -25.43 0.09
N ASN A 132 2.16 -25.90 -1.17
CA ASN A 132 3.32 -26.18 -2.02
C ASN A 132 4.41 -27.05 -1.36
N ILE A 133 4.07 -27.86 -0.33
CA ILE A 133 5.04 -28.62 0.47
C ILE A 133 5.93 -29.50 -0.40
N ASN A 134 5.35 -30.12 -1.43
CA ASN A 134 6.06 -30.98 -2.39
C ASN A 134 7.08 -30.22 -3.25
N LYS A 135 6.99 -28.89 -3.35
CA LYS A 135 7.89 -28.02 -4.12
C LYS A 135 8.87 -27.24 -3.23
N LEU A 136 8.79 -27.37 -1.91
CA LEU A 136 9.68 -26.67 -0.99
C LEU A 136 11.10 -27.25 -1.05
N THR A 137 12.10 -26.38 -1.17
CA THR A 137 13.52 -26.75 -0.99
C THR A 137 13.79 -27.07 0.49
N GLU A 138 14.86 -27.84 0.77
CA GLU A 138 15.20 -28.18 2.16
C GLU A 138 15.48 -26.94 3.03
N ASP A 139 16.11 -25.90 2.48
CA ASP A 139 16.32 -24.63 3.21
C ASP A 139 15.01 -23.98 3.63
N LYS A 140 13.99 -23.99 2.75
CA LYS A 140 12.66 -23.48 3.09
C LYS A 140 12.00 -24.35 4.15
N LYS A 141 12.08 -25.68 4.03
CA LYS A 141 11.54 -26.60 5.04
C LYS A 141 12.19 -26.35 6.41
N GLU A 142 13.50 -26.14 6.45
CA GLU A 142 14.19 -25.81 7.71
C GLU A 142 13.69 -24.49 8.29
N GLY A 143 13.53 -23.44 7.47
CA GLY A 143 12.90 -22.19 7.89
C GLY A 143 11.50 -22.39 8.49
N LEU A 144 10.67 -23.24 7.87
CA LEU A 144 9.33 -23.58 8.41
C LEU A 144 9.41 -24.36 9.72
N ARG A 145 10.37 -25.27 9.89
CA ARG A 145 10.60 -25.98 11.18
C ARG A 145 10.97 -24.98 12.29
N GLN A 146 11.82 -24.00 12.00
CA GLN A 146 12.17 -22.95 12.96
C GLN A 146 10.97 -22.06 13.32
N LEU A 147 10.09 -21.74 12.35
CA LEU A 147 8.83 -21.04 12.61
C LEU A 147 7.89 -21.89 13.49
N ALA A 148 7.79 -23.19 13.24
CA ALA A 148 6.99 -24.11 14.06
C ALA A 148 7.47 -24.17 15.52
N LEU A 149 8.79 -24.27 15.75
CA LEU A 149 9.37 -24.22 17.09
C LEU A 149 9.11 -22.86 17.77
N THR A 150 9.26 -21.77 17.02
CA THR A 150 8.98 -20.42 17.51
C THR A 150 7.51 -20.26 17.89
N PHE A 151 6.59 -20.84 17.10
CA PHE A 151 5.17 -20.85 17.37
C PHE A 151 4.83 -21.63 18.64
N GLN A 152 5.35 -22.84 18.80
CA GLN A 152 5.16 -23.65 20.02
C GLN A 152 5.64 -22.89 21.25
N HIS A 153 6.82 -22.26 21.18
CA HIS A 153 7.35 -21.46 22.27
C HIS A 153 6.49 -20.24 22.60
N PHE A 154 5.98 -19.55 21.58
CA PHE A 154 5.12 -18.37 21.73
C PHE A 154 3.75 -18.73 22.32
N MET A 155 3.16 -19.84 21.87
CA MET A 155 1.79 -20.24 22.19
C MET A 155 1.66 -21.04 23.50
N ARG A 156 2.77 -21.43 24.14
CA ARG A 156 2.80 -22.29 25.34
C ARG A 156 1.85 -21.91 26.49
N GLU A 157 1.51 -20.62 26.62
CA GLU A 157 0.61 -20.13 27.68
C GLU A 157 -0.86 -20.46 27.40
N GLU A 158 -1.21 -20.73 26.14
CA GLU A 158 -2.58 -20.96 25.67
C GLU A 158 -2.77 -22.29 24.94
N ILE A 159 -1.67 -22.92 24.49
CA ILE A 159 -1.61 -24.19 23.77
C ILE A 159 -0.37 -24.95 24.28
N GLN A 160 -0.60 -25.93 25.15
CA GLN A 160 0.41 -26.81 25.73
C GLN A 160 0.57 -28.10 24.93
N ASP A 161 -0.53 -28.61 24.37
CA ASP A 161 -0.55 -29.87 23.64
C ASP A 161 -1.49 -29.86 22.43
N ALA A 162 -1.40 -30.89 21.60
CA ALA A 162 -2.13 -30.99 20.33
C ALA A 162 -3.66 -31.06 20.49
N SER A 163 -4.18 -31.45 21.66
CA SER A 163 -5.64 -31.48 21.90
C SER A 163 -6.28 -30.09 21.92
N GLN A 164 -5.47 -29.04 22.11
CA GLN A 164 -5.91 -27.65 22.10
C GLN A 164 -5.74 -26.98 20.73
N LEU A 165 -5.23 -27.70 19.73
CA LEU A 165 -5.22 -27.25 18.34
C LEU A 165 -6.54 -27.65 17.65
N PRO A 166 -6.88 -27.01 16.53
CA PRO A 166 -7.97 -27.49 15.68
C PRO A 166 -7.74 -28.96 15.28
N PRO A 167 -8.82 -29.72 15.02
CA PRO A 167 -8.68 -31.11 14.58
C PRO A 167 -7.80 -31.23 13.33
N SER A 168 -6.92 -32.24 13.32
CA SER A 168 -6.01 -32.54 12.22
C SER A 168 -5.10 -31.36 11.81
N PHE A 169 -4.78 -30.47 12.73
CA PHE A 169 -3.98 -29.28 12.44
C PHE A 169 -2.48 -29.58 12.51
N ASP A 170 -1.82 -29.54 11.36
CA ASP A 170 -0.36 -29.64 11.26
C ASP A 170 0.28 -28.25 11.21
N ILE A 171 1.16 -27.94 12.18
CA ILE A 171 1.77 -26.62 12.33
C ILE A 171 2.71 -26.30 11.15
N PHE A 172 3.41 -27.32 10.62
CA PHE A 172 4.36 -27.14 9.53
C PHE A 172 3.63 -26.81 8.23
N GLU A 173 2.59 -27.58 7.89
CA GLU A 173 1.70 -27.31 6.76
C GLU A 173 1.00 -25.97 6.90
N ALA A 174 0.54 -25.63 8.11
CA ALA A 174 -0.10 -24.36 8.37
C ALA A 174 0.85 -23.17 8.10
N PHE A 175 2.14 -23.28 8.43
CA PHE A 175 3.12 -22.28 8.03
C PHE A 175 3.38 -22.26 6.52
N ALA A 176 3.45 -23.43 5.88
CA ALA A 176 3.58 -23.50 4.43
C ALA A 176 2.42 -22.76 3.73
N LYS A 177 1.18 -22.97 4.21
CA LYS A 177 -0.03 -22.21 3.80
C LYS A 177 0.10 -20.72 4.05
N VAL A 178 0.56 -20.30 5.24
CA VAL A 178 0.77 -18.88 5.56
C VAL A 178 1.73 -18.20 4.58
N ILE A 179 2.83 -18.86 4.17
CA ILE A 179 3.86 -18.23 3.33
C ILE A 179 3.34 -17.84 1.94
N CYS A 180 2.56 -18.71 1.28
CA CYS A 180 2.07 -18.44 -0.08
C CYS A 180 0.66 -17.84 -0.14
N ASN A 181 -0.04 -17.66 0.99
CA ASN A 181 -1.41 -17.11 1.02
C ASN A 181 -1.56 -15.83 1.87
N SER A 182 -0.50 -15.34 2.49
CA SER A 182 -0.54 -14.08 3.25
C SER A 182 -0.65 -12.88 2.33
N PHE A 183 -1.59 -11.99 2.64
CA PHE A 183 -1.76 -10.70 1.99
C PHE A 183 -1.13 -9.60 2.85
N THR A 184 -0.26 -8.82 2.25
CA THR A 184 0.21 -7.56 2.84
C THR A 184 -0.94 -6.54 2.78
N ILE A 185 -1.33 -6.04 3.95
CA ILE A 185 -2.40 -5.04 4.08
C ILE A 185 -1.77 -3.66 4.00
N CYS A 186 -2.17 -2.89 2.99
CA CYS A 186 -1.76 -1.51 2.82
C CYS A 186 -2.80 -0.54 3.39
N ASN A 187 -2.35 0.62 3.88
CA ASN A 187 -3.26 1.70 4.24
C ASN A 187 -3.67 2.51 2.99
N ALA A 188 -4.40 3.60 3.22
CA ALA A 188 -4.90 4.48 2.17
C ALA A 188 -3.78 5.15 1.35
N GLU A 189 -2.61 5.34 1.94
CA GLU A 189 -1.43 5.90 1.30
C GLU A 189 -0.54 4.86 0.58
N MET A 190 -1.03 3.60 0.49
CA MET A 190 -0.32 2.43 -0.05
C MET A 190 0.93 2.01 0.76
N GLN A 191 1.00 2.39 2.04
CA GLN A 191 2.05 1.93 2.97
C GLN A 191 1.66 0.60 3.61
N GLU A 192 2.62 -0.32 3.72
CA GLU A 192 2.42 -1.62 4.36
C GLU A 192 2.24 -1.49 5.89
N VAL A 193 1.07 -1.87 6.38
CA VAL A 193 0.70 -1.70 7.81
C VAL A 193 0.33 -2.99 8.51
N GLY A 194 0.06 -4.05 7.77
CA GLY A 194 -0.33 -5.34 8.35
C GLY A 194 -0.14 -6.51 7.41
N VAL A 195 -0.43 -7.68 7.93
CA VAL A 195 -0.49 -8.94 7.18
C VAL A 195 -1.73 -9.70 7.60
N GLY A 196 -2.44 -10.32 6.66
CA GLY A 196 -3.66 -11.07 6.93
C GLY A 196 -3.89 -12.23 5.97
N LEU A 197 -4.78 -13.13 6.37
CA LEU A 197 -5.26 -14.24 5.55
C LEU A 197 -6.71 -14.00 5.13
N TYR A 198 -6.96 -14.15 3.82
CA TYR A 198 -8.27 -13.98 3.21
C TYR A 198 -8.56 -15.22 2.34
N PRO A 199 -8.93 -16.37 2.93
CA PRO A 199 -8.92 -17.65 2.24
C PRO A 199 -9.69 -17.70 0.92
N SER A 200 -10.90 -17.12 0.87
CA SER A 200 -11.66 -17.03 -0.39
C SER A 200 -10.94 -16.23 -1.49
N MET A 201 -10.12 -15.23 -1.11
CA MET A 201 -9.34 -14.41 -2.05
C MET A 201 -8.01 -15.06 -2.43
N SER A 202 -7.55 -16.08 -1.69
CA SER A 202 -6.41 -16.91 -2.10
C SER A 202 -6.70 -17.83 -3.29
N LEU A 203 -7.95 -17.86 -3.80
CA LEU A 203 -8.31 -18.52 -5.06
C LEU A 203 -7.86 -17.75 -6.31
N LEU A 204 -7.54 -16.46 -6.20
CA LEU A 204 -7.17 -15.63 -7.35
C LEU A 204 -5.74 -15.93 -7.75
N ASN A 205 -5.52 -16.55 -8.90
CA ASN A 205 -4.17 -16.82 -9.39
C ASN A 205 -3.42 -15.54 -9.83
N HIS A 206 -2.11 -15.69 -9.98
CA HIS A 206 -1.23 -14.61 -10.39
C HIS A 206 -1.29 -14.31 -11.90
N SER A 207 -1.27 -13.03 -12.26
CA SER A 207 -0.83 -12.54 -13.57
C SER A 207 0.01 -11.28 -13.42
N CYS A 208 1.08 -11.13 -14.21
CA CYS A 208 1.84 -9.88 -14.31
C CYS A 208 1.09 -8.77 -15.07
N ASP A 209 -0.02 -9.11 -15.72
CA ASP A 209 -0.98 -8.20 -16.36
C ASP A 209 -2.40 -8.65 -15.95
N PRO A 210 -2.86 -8.30 -14.73
CA PRO A 210 -4.05 -8.86 -14.14
C PRO A 210 -5.34 -8.23 -14.68
N ASN A 211 -6.45 -8.96 -14.56
CA ASN A 211 -7.78 -8.44 -14.87
C ASN A 211 -8.57 -7.95 -13.64
N CYS A 212 -8.07 -8.23 -12.43
CA CYS A 212 -8.61 -7.74 -11.17
C CYS A 212 -7.55 -7.04 -10.32
N SER A 213 -8.01 -6.24 -9.36
CA SER A 213 -7.15 -5.61 -8.35
C SER A 213 -7.79 -5.67 -6.98
N ILE A 214 -6.94 -5.68 -5.96
CA ILE A 214 -7.33 -5.66 -4.55
C ILE A 214 -6.92 -4.32 -3.96
N VAL A 215 -7.84 -3.72 -3.19
CA VAL A 215 -7.56 -2.59 -2.31
C VAL A 215 -8.04 -2.86 -0.90
N PHE A 216 -7.46 -2.15 0.07
CA PHE A 216 -7.77 -2.29 1.48
C PHE A 216 -8.36 -1.01 2.07
N ASN A 217 -9.45 -1.15 2.82
CA ASN A 217 -9.99 -0.11 3.68
C ASN A 217 -9.85 -0.55 5.15
N GLY A 218 -8.73 -0.16 5.78
CA GLY A 218 -8.29 -0.80 7.02
C GLY A 218 -8.00 -2.29 6.77
N PRO A 219 -8.49 -3.22 7.60
CA PRO A 219 -8.35 -4.65 7.31
C PRO A 219 -9.36 -5.17 6.27
N HIS A 220 -10.27 -4.35 5.75
CA HIS A 220 -11.31 -4.84 4.83
C HIS A 220 -10.79 -4.89 3.38
N LEU A 221 -10.90 -6.04 2.73
CA LEU A 221 -10.42 -6.29 1.37
C LEU A 221 -11.57 -6.11 0.36
N LEU A 222 -11.33 -5.34 -0.70
CA LEU A 222 -12.23 -5.18 -1.84
C LEU A 222 -11.57 -5.70 -3.12
N LEU A 223 -12.26 -6.63 -3.82
CA LEU A 223 -11.84 -7.16 -5.13
C LEU A 223 -12.68 -6.53 -6.24
N ARG A 224 -12.03 -5.92 -7.23
CA ARG A 224 -12.70 -5.32 -8.40
C ARG A 224 -12.06 -5.74 -9.71
N ALA A 225 -12.88 -5.81 -10.76
CA ALA A 225 -12.38 -5.90 -12.14
C ALA A 225 -11.75 -4.56 -12.56
N VAL A 226 -10.60 -4.59 -13.24
CA VAL A 226 -9.89 -3.38 -13.71
C VAL A 226 -9.87 -3.23 -15.23
N ARG A 227 -10.43 -4.23 -15.92
CA ARG A 227 -10.68 -4.31 -17.37
C ARG A 227 -11.96 -5.10 -17.59
N ASP A 228 -12.47 -5.12 -18.82
CA ASP A 228 -13.55 -6.04 -19.18
C ASP A 228 -13.08 -7.49 -19.05
N VAL A 229 -13.98 -8.36 -18.55
CA VAL A 229 -13.73 -9.79 -18.32
C VAL A 229 -14.88 -10.59 -18.92
N GLU A 230 -14.56 -11.62 -19.70
CA GLU A 230 -15.57 -12.48 -20.32
C GLU A 230 -16.15 -13.52 -19.34
N ALA A 231 -17.37 -14.00 -19.62
CA ALA A 231 -17.94 -15.10 -18.83
C ALA A 231 -17.08 -16.37 -18.97
N GLY A 232 -16.73 -16.97 -17.84
CA GLY A 232 -15.84 -18.13 -17.78
C GLY A 232 -14.34 -17.80 -17.74
N GLU A 233 -13.94 -16.54 -17.95
CA GLU A 233 -12.54 -16.11 -17.86
C GLU A 233 -12.02 -16.20 -16.42
N GLU A 234 -10.77 -16.65 -16.26
CA GLU A 234 -10.07 -16.71 -14.98
C GLU A 234 -9.80 -15.29 -14.44
N LEU A 235 -10.12 -15.08 -13.17
CA LEU A 235 -9.85 -13.85 -12.45
C LEU A 235 -8.44 -13.92 -11.84
N THR A 236 -7.62 -12.92 -12.16
CA THR A 236 -6.22 -12.85 -11.74
C THR A 236 -5.89 -11.52 -11.10
N ILE A 237 -4.94 -11.55 -10.16
CA ILE A 237 -4.35 -10.37 -9.53
C ILE A 237 -2.83 -10.41 -9.69
N CYS A 238 -2.16 -9.26 -9.57
CA CYS A 238 -0.71 -9.25 -9.44
C CYS A 238 -0.33 -9.47 -7.96
N TYR A 239 0.55 -10.42 -7.69
CA TYR A 239 1.04 -10.73 -6.33
C TYR A 239 2.24 -9.87 -5.94
N LEU A 240 2.80 -9.15 -6.91
CA LEU A 240 4.11 -8.54 -6.85
C LEU A 240 3.98 -7.02 -7.04
N ASP A 241 5.05 -6.31 -6.71
CA ASP A 241 5.23 -4.94 -7.15
C ASP A 241 5.39 -4.89 -8.68
N MET A 242 4.85 -3.85 -9.31
CA MET A 242 4.96 -3.62 -10.76
C MET A 242 6.35 -3.09 -11.14
N LEU A 243 7.06 -2.45 -10.21
CA LEU A 243 8.44 -1.97 -10.39
C LEU A 243 9.45 -3.09 -10.15
N MET A 244 9.29 -4.17 -10.91
CA MET A 244 10.16 -5.35 -10.89
C MET A 244 10.38 -5.86 -12.31
N THR A 245 11.63 -6.18 -12.64
CA THR A 245 12.01 -6.87 -13.87
C THR A 245 11.47 -8.29 -13.92
N SER A 246 11.41 -8.91 -15.10
CA SER A 246 10.94 -10.30 -15.23
C SER A 246 11.82 -11.30 -14.46
N GLU A 247 13.12 -11.04 -14.31
CA GLU A 247 14.02 -11.87 -13.50
C GLU A 247 13.68 -11.77 -11.99
N GLU A 248 13.53 -10.56 -11.47
CA GLU A 248 13.14 -10.34 -10.07
C GLU A 248 11.77 -10.96 -9.77
N ARG A 249 10.79 -10.80 -10.69
CA ARG A 249 9.47 -11.43 -10.58
C ARG A 249 9.61 -12.96 -10.51
N ARG A 250 10.34 -13.59 -11.44
CA ARG A 250 10.57 -15.06 -11.41
C ARG A 250 11.21 -15.52 -10.11
N LYS A 251 12.22 -14.79 -9.63
CA LYS A 251 12.90 -15.10 -8.37
C LYS A 251 11.93 -15.07 -7.19
N GLN A 252 11.10 -14.04 -7.09
CA GLN A 252 10.10 -13.95 -6.01
C GLN A 252 8.99 -14.99 -6.14
N LEU A 253 8.46 -15.23 -7.35
CA LEU A 253 7.42 -16.23 -7.59
C LEU A 253 7.90 -17.66 -7.26
N ARG A 254 9.11 -18.04 -7.66
CA ARG A 254 9.72 -19.31 -7.24
C ARG A 254 10.01 -19.33 -5.75
N GLY A 255 10.51 -18.22 -5.21
CA GLY A 255 10.92 -18.07 -3.82
C GLY A 255 9.75 -18.20 -2.83
N GLN A 256 8.61 -17.60 -3.13
CA GLN A 256 7.47 -17.51 -2.21
C GLN A 256 6.29 -18.40 -2.63
N TYR A 257 6.01 -18.52 -3.92
CA TYR A 257 4.80 -19.16 -4.45
C TYR A 257 5.07 -20.49 -5.18
N CYS A 258 6.34 -20.89 -5.34
CA CYS A 258 6.76 -22.16 -5.93
C CYS A 258 6.18 -22.43 -7.34
N PHE A 259 6.12 -21.41 -8.19
CA PHE A 259 5.77 -21.58 -9.61
C PHE A 259 6.59 -20.66 -10.53
N ASP A 260 6.57 -21.01 -11.81
CA ASP A 260 7.16 -20.25 -12.90
C ASP A 260 6.05 -19.53 -13.68
N CYS A 261 6.16 -18.21 -13.81
CA CYS A 261 5.19 -17.45 -14.59
C CYS A 261 5.53 -17.52 -16.08
N ASP A 262 4.56 -17.99 -16.86
CA ASP A 262 4.62 -18.15 -18.31
C ASP A 262 3.83 -17.08 -19.07
N CYS A 263 3.36 -16.02 -18.41
CA CYS A 263 2.60 -14.97 -19.08
C CYS A 263 3.45 -14.25 -20.14
N PHE A 264 2.78 -13.59 -21.09
CA PHE A 264 3.41 -12.84 -22.19
C PHE A 264 4.52 -11.90 -21.69
N ARG A 265 4.26 -11.10 -20.64
CA ARG A 265 5.24 -10.16 -20.08
C ARG A 265 6.52 -10.83 -19.58
N CYS A 266 6.41 -12.03 -19.01
CA CYS A 266 7.58 -12.80 -18.59
C CYS A 266 8.30 -13.39 -19.80
N GLN A 267 7.57 -13.98 -20.75
CA GLN A 267 8.18 -14.57 -21.95
C GLN A 267 8.94 -13.55 -22.80
N THR A 268 8.43 -12.32 -22.93
CA THR A 268 9.02 -11.27 -23.75
C THR A 268 9.90 -10.29 -22.99
N GLN A 269 10.07 -10.46 -21.67
CA GLN A 269 10.79 -9.50 -20.81
C GLN A 269 10.22 -8.07 -20.94
N ASP A 270 8.89 -7.97 -21.02
CA ASP A 270 8.18 -6.70 -21.25
C ASP A 270 8.58 -5.62 -20.24
N LYS A 271 9.11 -4.51 -20.78
CA LYS A 271 9.63 -3.31 -20.09
C LYS A 271 10.97 -3.45 -19.36
N ASP A 272 11.58 -4.64 -19.31
CA ASP A 272 12.82 -4.85 -18.54
C ASP A 272 13.96 -3.92 -19.01
N ALA A 273 14.10 -3.72 -20.33
CA ALA A 273 15.12 -2.83 -20.89
C ALA A 273 14.94 -1.36 -20.45
N ASP A 274 13.69 -0.86 -20.46
CA ASP A 274 13.37 0.51 -20.04
C ASP A 274 13.61 0.69 -18.53
N MET A 275 13.23 -0.31 -17.73
CA MET A 275 13.39 -0.33 -16.28
C MET A 275 14.86 -0.26 -15.82
N LEU A 276 15.79 -0.76 -16.63
CA LEU A 276 17.22 -0.86 -16.31
C LEU A 276 18.09 0.15 -17.09
N THR A 277 17.48 1.17 -17.69
CA THR A 277 18.22 2.25 -18.36
C THR A 277 19.13 3.02 -17.39
N GLY A 278 20.23 3.59 -17.91
CA GLY A 278 21.24 4.29 -17.12
C GLY A 278 22.48 3.43 -16.84
N ASP A 279 23.41 3.97 -16.05
CA ASP A 279 24.66 3.29 -15.70
C ASP A 279 24.40 2.07 -14.79
N GLU A 280 24.82 0.89 -15.26
CA GLU A 280 24.63 -0.39 -14.57
C GLU A 280 25.28 -0.46 -13.19
N GLN A 281 26.49 0.08 -13.07
CA GLN A 281 27.19 0.07 -11.80
C GLN A 281 26.42 0.92 -10.78
N VAL A 282 25.93 2.09 -11.23
CA VAL A 282 25.21 3.02 -10.37
C VAL A 282 23.87 2.43 -9.92
N TRP A 283 23.06 1.86 -10.82
CA TRP A 283 21.77 1.33 -10.38
C TRP A 283 21.90 0.08 -9.50
N LYS A 284 22.96 -0.73 -9.64
CA LYS A 284 23.23 -1.85 -8.72
C LYS A 284 23.55 -1.36 -7.30
N GLU A 285 24.31 -0.28 -7.16
CA GLU A 285 24.59 0.35 -5.87
C GLU A 285 23.31 0.95 -5.26
N VAL A 286 22.46 1.57 -6.08
CA VAL A 286 21.15 2.07 -5.64
C VAL A 286 20.23 0.93 -5.22
N GLN A 287 20.18 -0.18 -5.97
CA GLN A 287 19.42 -1.38 -5.61
C GLN A 287 19.84 -1.94 -4.24
N GLU A 288 21.13 -1.99 -3.93
CA GLU A 288 21.60 -2.43 -2.62
C GLU A 288 21.21 -1.43 -1.51
N SER A 289 21.33 -0.13 -1.80
CA SER A 289 20.95 0.93 -0.86
C SER A 289 19.45 0.94 -0.55
N LEU A 290 18.62 0.60 -1.54
CA LEU A 290 17.16 0.52 -1.40
C LEU A 290 16.73 -0.47 -0.33
N LYS A 291 17.44 -1.60 -0.14
CA LYS A 291 17.11 -2.56 0.93
C LYS A 291 17.09 -1.89 2.31
N LYS A 292 18.05 -0.99 2.56
CA LYS A 292 18.11 -0.23 3.82
C LYS A 292 17.07 0.89 3.86
N ILE A 293 16.83 1.57 2.74
CA ILE A 293 15.80 2.63 2.64
C ILE A 293 14.41 2.04 2.93
N GLU A 294 14.07 0.90 2.32
CA GLU A 294 12.81 0.18 2.51
C GLU A 294 12.63 -0.30 3.96
N ASP A 295 13.69 -0.82 4.60
CA ASP A 295 13.65 -1.16 6.03
C ASP A 295 13.39 0.07 6.91
N LEU A 296 14.04 1.20 6.63
CA LEU A 296 13.81 2.45 7.34
C LEU A 296 12.38 2.98 7.12
N LYS A 297 11.87 2.92 5.88
CA LYS A 297 10.49 3.28 5.51
C LYS A 297 9.49 2.40 6.25
N ALA A 298 9.71 1.08 6.30
CA ALA A 298 8.86 0.15 7.03
C ALA A 298 8.80 0.47 8.54
N HIS A 299 9.87 1.04 9.12
CA HIS A 299 9.93 1.48 10.51
C HIS A 299 9.63 2.98 10.71
N TRP A 300 9.09 3.66 9.69
CA TRP A 300 8.65 5.06 9.76
C TRP A 300 9.76 6.06 10.15
N LYS A 301 11.01 5.76 9.77
CA LYS A 301 12.19 6.60 10.05
C LYS A 301 12.44 7.62 8.94
N TRP A 302 11.50 8.54 8.76
CA TRP A 302 11.44 9.42 7.60
C TRP A 302 12.64 10.33 7.40
N GLU A 303 13.23 10.88 8.47
CA GLU A 303 14.44 11.70 8.38
C GLU A 303 15.62 10.92 7.77
N GLN A 304 15.77 9.65 8.16
CA GLN A 304 16.84 8.79 7.67
C GLN A 304 16.58 8.32 6.23
N VAL A 305 15.33 8.03 5.90
CA VAL A 305 14.89 7.75 4.52
C VAL A 305 15.24 8.92 3.61
N LEU A 306 14.82 10.14 4.00
CA LEU A 306 15.03 11.33 3.19
C LEU A 306 16.51 11.62 2.97
N ALA A 307 17.33 11.56 4.03
CA ALA A 307 18.77 11.79 3.93
C ALA A 307 19.46 10.82 2.96
N MET A 308 19.10 9.53 3.00
CA MET A 308 19.64 8.53 2.07
C MET A 308 19.16 8.80 0.63
N CYS A 309 17.87 9.09 0.44
CA CYS A 309 17.31 9.38 -0.87
C CYS A 309 17.95 10.64 -1.49
N GLN A 310 18.05 11.73 -0.74
CA GLN A 310 18.66 12.99 -1.21
C GLN A 310 20.12 12.79 -1.64
N SER A 311 20.87 11.99 -0.89
CA SER A 311 22.25 11.63 -1.27
C SER A 311 22.28 10.95 -2.64
N ILE A 312 21.42 9.97 -2.89
CA ILE A 312 21.35 9.22 -4.16
C ILE A 312 20.88 10.13 -5.30
N ILE A 313 19.79 10.87 -5.08
CA ILE A 313 19.18 11.73 -6.10
C ILE A 313 20.16 12.81 -6.54
N SER A 314 20.92 13.40 -5.60
CA SER A 314 21.88 14.46 -5.90
C SER A 314 23.18 13.92 -6.53
N SER A 315 23.64 12.73 -6.12
CA SER A 315 24.88 12.14 -6.67
C SER A 315 24.70 11.54 -8.06
N ASN A 316 23.50 11.09 -8.40
CA ASN A 316 23.24 10.26 -9.59
C ASN A 316 22.34 10.93 -10.63
N ALA A 317 22.00 12.22 -10.46
CA ALA A 317 21.06 12.94 -11.32
C ALA A 317 21.37 12.87 -12.83
N GLU A 318 22.66 12.81 -13.20
CA GLU A 318 23.09 12.71 -14.60
C GLU A 318 23.31 11.26 -15.09
N ARG A 319 23.25 10.28 -14.18
CA ARG A 319 23.63 8.88 -14.46
C ARG A 319 22.46 7.91 -14.48
N LEU A 320 21.39 8.20 -13.74
CA LEU A 320 20.18 7.39 -13.73
C LEU A 320 18.97 8.23 -14.14
N PRO A 321 18.26 7.85 -15.23
CA PRO A 321 17.01 8.49 -15.58
C PRO A 321 15.90 8.09 -14.59
N ASP A 322 14.89 8.94 -14.44
CA ASP A 322 13.76 8.69 -13.52
C ASP A 322 12.90 7.47 -13.91
N ILE A 323 13.05 6.97 -15.15
CA ILE A 323 12.40 5.73 -15.61
C ILE A 323 13.13 4.47 -15.13
N ASN A 324 14.38 4.57 -14.67
CA ASN A 324 15.06 3.46 -14.01
C ASN A 324 14.30 3.10 -12.72
N ILE A 325 13.90 1.83 -12.55
CA ILE A 325 12.99 1.45 -11.45
C ILE A 325 13.60 1.67 -10.06
N TYR A 326 14.92 1.58 -9.92
CA TYR A 326 15.57 1.81 -8.63
C TYR A 326 15.62 3.30 -8.30
N GLN A 327 15.93 4.15 -9.28
CA GLN A 327 15.82 5.60 -9.13
C GLN A 327 14.38 6.02 -8.84
N LEU A 328 13.41 5.42 -9.52
CA LEU A 328 11.98 5.68 -9.30
C LEU A 328 11.53 5.32 -7.88
N LYS A 329 11.95 4.17 -7.35
CA LYS A 329 11.70 3.77 -5.95
C LYS A 329 12.32 4.73 -4.94
N VAL A 330 13.52 5.25 -5.23
CA VAL A 330 14.16 6.29 -4.39
C VAL A 330 13.34 7.58 -4.39
N LEU A 331 12.82 8.01 -5.54
CA LEU A 331 11.96 9.20 -5.65
C LEU A 331 10.65 9.04 -4.88
N ASP A 332 9.98 7.89 -5.00
CA ASP A 332 8.77 7.57 -4.24
C ASP A 332 9.04 7.59 -2.73
N CYS A 333 10.13 6.97 -2.28
CA CYS A 333 10.53 6.99 -0.88
C CYS A 333 10.86 8.41 -0.38
N ALA A 334 11.53 9.23 -1.19
CA ALA A 334 11.83 10.62 -0.87
C ALA A 334 10.55 11.44 -0.73
N MET A 335 9.62 11.29 -1.68
CA MET A 335 8.32 11.96 -1.65
C MET A 335 7.54 11.59 -0.39
N ASP A 336 7.41 10.29 -0.08
CA ASP A 336 6.72 9.84 1.12
C ASP A 336 7.39 10.36 2.40
N ALA A 337 8.73 10.41 2.45
CA ALA A 337 9.46 10.97 3.57
C ALA A 337 9.20 12.48 3.73
N CYS A 338 9.29 13.25 2.63
CA CYS A 338 9.00 14.69 2.64
C CYS A 338 7.55 14.96 3.07
N LEU A 339 6.58 14.18 2.59
CA LEU A 339 5.20 14.25 3.05
C LEU A 339 5.13 14.08 4.57
N ASN A 340 5.75 13.01 5.09
CA ASN A 340 5.77 12.69 6.53
C ASN A 340 6.56 13.67 7.41
N LEU A 341 7.38 14.53 6.80
CA LEU A 341 8.15 15.57 7.49
C LEU A 341 7.57 16.98 7.28
N GLY A 342 6.49 17.11 6.50
CA GLY A 342 5.88 18.41 6.17
C GLY A 342 6.65 19.24 5.15
N LEU A 343 7.60 18.65 4.42
CA LEU A 343 8.40 19.29 3.37
C LEU A 343 7.66 19.25 2.02
N LEU A 344 6.57 20.01 1.92
CA LEU A 344 5.59 19.86 0.83
C LEU A 344 6.13 20.25 -0.55
N GLU A 345 7.02 21.24 -0.63
CA GLU A 345 7.63 21.68 -1.90
C GLU A 345 8.55 20.59 -2.48
N GLU A 346 9.44 20.04 -1.65
CA GLU A 346 10.30 18.91 -2.04
C GLU A 346 9.48 17.66 -2.38
N ALA A 347 8.42 17.37 -1.61
CA ALA A 347 7.51 16.26 -1.91
C ALA A 347 6.90 16.41 -3.31
N LEU A 348 6.47 17.62 -3.68
CA LEU A 348 5.91 17.87 -5.01
C LEU A 348 6.95 17.72 -6.11
N PHE A 349 8.17 18.21 -5.88
CA PHE A 349 9.28 18.06 -6.82
C PHE A 349 9.56 16.58 -7.14
N TYR A 350 9.70 15.74 -6.11
CA TYR A 350 9.89 14.30 -6.32
C TYR A 350 8.66 13.64 -6.93
N GLY A 351 7.46 13.99 -6.48
CA GLY A 351 6.21 13.41 -6.97
C GLY A 351 5.93 13.69 -8.44
N ILE A 352 6.22 14.90 -8.94
CA ILE A 352 6.06 15.23 -10.36
C ILE A 352 6.96 14.36 -11.24
N ARG A 353 8.18 14.08 -10.78
CA ARG A 353 9.16 13.25 -11.51
C ARG A 353 8.72 11.80 -11.67
N THR A 354 7.91 11.27 -10.75
CA THR A 354 7.42 9.89 -10.83
C THR A 354 6.21 9.72 -11.76
N MET A 355 5.54 10.81 -12.15
CA MET A 355 4.25 10.76 -12.87
C MET A 355 4.33 10.00 -14.21
N GLU A 356 5.32 10.32 -15.04
CA GLU A 356 5.47 9.68 -16.35
C GLU A 356 5.97 8.21 -16.24
N PRO A 357 7.01 7.90 -15.44
CA PRO A 357 7.36 6.51 -15.16
C PRO A 357 6.20 5.68 -14.60
N TYR A 358 5.37 6.25 -13.71
CA TYR A 358 4.20 5.55 -13.16
C TYR A 358 3.15 5.28 -14.25
N ARG A 359 2.95 6.21 -15.20
CA ARG A 359 2.07 5.99 -16.36
C ARG A 359 2.54 4.81 -17.23
N ILE A 360 3.86 4.62 -17.34
CA ILE A 360 4.45 3.54 -18.16
C ILE A 360 4.38 2.18 -17.45
N PHE A 361 4.75 2.12 -16.16
CA PHE A 361 4.89 0.85 -15.44
C PHE A 361 3.63 0.36 -14.74
N TYR A 362 2.67 1.24 -14.49
CA TYR A 362 1.35 0.90 -13.95
C TYR A 362 0.26 1.16 -15.00
N PRO A 363 0.16 0.31 -16.05
CA PRO A 363 -0.79 0.52 -17.14
C PRO A 363 -2.23 0.36 -16.66
N GLY A 364 -3.15 1.07 -17.33
CA GLY A 364 -4.58 1.07 -17.05
C GLY A 364 -4.92 1.44 -15.60
N ASN A 365 -5.94 0.80 -15.06
CA ASN A 365 -6.49 1.11 -13.75
C ASN A 365 -5.73 0.41 -12.61
N HIS A 366 -4.58 0.95 -12.23
CA HIS A 366 -3.80 0.44 -11.09
C HIS A 366 -3.93 1.33 -9.85
N PRO A 367 -4.25 0.76 -8.66
CA PRO A 367 -4.52 1.55 -7.45
C PRO A 367 -3.34 2.41 -7.00
N ILE A 368 -2.10 1.89 -7.07
CA ILE A 368 -0.89 2.64 -6.71
C ILE A 368 -0.73 3.90 -7.59
N ARG A 369 -1.00 3.80 -8.90
CA ARG A 369 -0.92 4.96 -9.79
C ARG A 369 -2.00 5.99 -9.48
N GLY A 370 -3.23 5.55 -9.24
CA GLY A 370 -4.32 6.45 -8.84
C GLY A 370 -3.98 7.24 -7.58
N VAL A 371 -3.47 6.56 -6.55
CA VAL A 371 -3.03 7.20 -5.30
C VAL A 371 -1.84 8.14 -5.51
N GLN A 372 -0.88 7.78 -6.36
CA GLN A 372 0.25 8.67 -6.66
C GLN A 372 -0.19 9.97 -7.32
N ILE A 373 -1.07 9.90 -8.33
CA ILE A 373 -1.64 11.07 -8.99
C ILE A 373 -2.43 11.91 -7.99
N MET A 374 -3.21 11.27 -7.10
CA MET A 374 -3.94 11.96 -6.03
C MET A 374 -3.00 12.70 -5.06
N LYS A 375 -1.89 12.07 -4.63
CA LYS A 375 -0.89 12.71 -3.75
C LYS A 375 -0.30 13.96 -4.42
N VAL A 376 0.09 13.86 -5.69
CA VAL A 376 0.63 15.00 -6.46
C VAL A 376 -0.41 16.10 -6.66
N GLY A 377 -1.64 15.75 -7.04
CA GLY A 377 -2.73 16.73 -7.20
C GLY A 377 -3.07 17.44 -5.89
N LYS A 378 -3.06 16.74 -4.76
CA LYS A 378 -3.25 17.32 -3.43
C LYS A 378 -2.12 18.30 -3.05
N LEU A 379 -0.86 17.94 -3.34
CA LEU A 379 0.28 18.84 -3.12
C LEU A 379 0.18 20.12 -3.95
N GLN A 380 -0.21 20.00 -5.22
CA GLN A 380 -0.44 21.14 -6.10
C GLN A 380 -1.57 22.04 -5.59
N LEU A 381 -2.67 21.45 -5.10
CA LEU A 381 -3.78 22.19 -4.51
C LEU A 381 -3.31 23.04 -3.32
N HIS A 382 -2.56 22.44 -2.39
CA HIS A 382 -2.03 23.14 -1.22
C HIS A 382 -1.01 24.24 -1.55
N GLN A 383 -0.36 24.17 -2.71
CA GLN A 383 0.56 25.20 -3.20
C GLN A 383 -0.11 26.23 -4.11
N GLY A 384 -1.45 26.22 -4.23
CA GLY A 384 -2.20 27.15 -5.07
C GLY A 384 -2.07 26.92 -6.58
N MET A 385 -1.54 25.77 -7.00
CA MET A 385 -1.41 25.37 -8.41
C MET A 385 -2.72 24.75 -8.92
N PHE A 386 -3.84 25.49 -8.80
CA PHE A 386 -5.18 24.94 -9.01
C PHE A 386 -5.41 24.33 -10.40
N PRO A 387 -4.99 24.93 -11.53
CA PRO A 387 -5.18 24.31 -12.85
C PRO A 387 -4.47 22.95 -12.98
N GLN A 388 -3.26 22.83 -12.43
CA GLN A 388 -2.48 21.59 -12.44
C GLN A 388 -3.08 20.56 -11.48
N ALA A 389 -3.46 20.97 -10.28
CA ALA A 389 -4.15 20.13 -9.31
C ALA A 389 -5.44 19.55 -9.92
N MET A 390 -6.26 20.40 -10.51
CA MET A 390 -7.48 20.00 -11.19
C MET A 390 -7.18 19.03 -12.34
N LYS A 391 -6.14 19.27 -13.14
CA LYS A 391 -5.74 18.33 -14.22
C LYS A 391 -5.45 16.92 -13.68
N ASN A 392 -4.76 16.80 -12.55
CA ASN A 392 -4.41 15.51 -11.96
C ASN A 392 -5.57 14.84 -11.23
N LEU A 393 -6.40 15.62 -10.52
CA LEU A 393 -7.50 15.09 -9.71
C LEU A 393 -8.76 14.75 -10.53
N ARG A 394 -8.94 15.40 -11.69
CA ARG A 394 -10.22 15.51 -12.44
C ARG A 394 -10.99 14.21 -12.67
N LEU A 395 -12.30 14.41 -12.80
CA LEU A 395 -13.30 13.52 -13.41
C LEU A 395 -13.42 13.87 -14.91
N LEU A 396 -13.24 12.92 -15.83
CA LEU A 396 -13.57 13.10 -17.25
C LEU A 396 -15.08 13.08 -17.50
N SER A 397 -15.84 14.06 -16.98
CA SER A 397 -17.11 14.52 -17.58
C SER A 397 -17.71 15.71 -16.80
N PRO A 398 -17.94 16.86 -17.44
CA PRO A 398 -18.78 17.94 -16.87
C PRO A 398 -20.27 17.61 -16.81
N HIS A 399 -20.73 16.50 -17.40
CA HIS A 399 -22.17 16.24 -17.61
C HIS A 399 -22.86 15.39 -16.52
N HIS A 400 -22.14 15.01 -15.46
CA HIS A 400 -22.72 14.30 -14.32
C HIS A 400 -22.46 15.03 -13.02
N THR A 401 -23.00 16.23 -12.89
CA THR A 401 -23.21 16.86 -11.59
C THR A 401 -24.70 17.22 -11.42
N ALA A 402 -25.20 16.99 -10.21
CA ALA A 402 -26.47 17.51 -9.66
C ALA A 402 -27.77 16.67 -9.67
N ALA A 403 -27.76 15.36 -9.95
CA ALA A 403 -28.93 14.53 -9.61
C ALA A 403 -28.51 13.21 -8.97
N GLN A 404 -28.96 12.98 -7.73
CA GLN A 404 -28.77 11.77 -6.91
C GLN A 404 -27.44 11.68 -6.14
N ILE A 405 -27.22 12.62 -5.22
CA ILE A 405 -26.40 12.38 -4.02
C ILE A 405 -27.38 12.47 -2.84
N PRO A 406 -27.60 11.39 -2.06
CA PRO A 406 -28.36 11.48 -0.81
C PRO A 406 -27.59 12.37 0.16
N GLU A 407 -28.30 13.28 0.85
CA GLU A 407 -27.74 14.19 1.85
C GLU A 407 -26.83 13.44 2.83
N ALA A 408 -25.52 13.74 2.78
CA ALA A 408 -24.55 13.21 3.72
C ALA A 408 -24.65 13.94 5.06
N PRO A 409 -24.51 13.23 6.21
CA PRO A 409 -24.58 13.82 7.54
C PRO A 409 -23.37 14.74 7.82
N PRO A 410 -23.49 15.69 8.77
CA PRO A 410 -22.53 16.78 8.93
C PRO A 410 -21.10 16.32 9.26
N LEU A 411 -20.16 16.81 8.44
CA LEU A 411 -18.73 17.06 8.66
C LEU A 411 -18.08 16.24 9.79
N ARG A 412 -17.60 15.04 9.47
CA ARG A 412 -16.53 14.40 10.25
C ARG A 412 -15.19 14.83 9.67
N ARG A 413 -14.49 15.68 10.43
CA ARG A 413 -13.12 16.13 10.19
C ARG A 413 -12.21 14.97 9.79
N LEU A 414 -11.53 15.16 8.66
CA LEU A 414 -10.36 14.45 8.14
C LEU A 414 -9.51 13.87 9.28
N GLN A 415 -9.53 12.55 9.42
CA GLN A 415 -8.76 11.84 10.44
C GLN A 415 -7.91 10.68 9.88
N GLY A 416 -7.90 10.49 8.56
CA GLY A 416 -7.03 9.55 7.84
C GLY A 416 -5.80 10.22 7.22
N LEU A 417 -5.96 11.41 6.62
CA LEU A 417 -4.91 12.14 5.90
C LEU A 417 -4.32 13.34 6.68
N CYS A 418 -4.55 13.40 8.00
CA CYS A 418 -4.44 14.64 8.80
C CYS A 418 -3.81 14.41 10.19
N LEU A 419 -2.75 13.60 10.28
CA LEU A 419 -1.88 13.63 11.47
C LEU A 419 -0.73 14.62 11.35
N MET A 420 -0.66 15.38 10.24
CA MET A 420 0.39 16.38 10.04
C MET A 420 -0.14 17.80 9.87
N LEU A 421 -1.35 17.98 9.32
CA LEU A 421 -1.96 19.30 9.18
C LEU A 421 -2.58 19.82 10.50
N SER A 422 -2.80 18.97 11.51
CA SER A 422 -3.18 19.40 12.88
C SER A 422 -2.10 20.25 13.56
N TRP A 423 -0.85 20.14 13.10
CA TRP A 423 0.30 20.89 13.63
C TRP A 423 0.31 22.35 13.17
N PHE A 424 -0.10 22.61 11.92
CA PHE A 424 -0.01 23.94 11.31
C PHE A 424 -1.16 24.87 11.71
N GLN A 425 -2.38 24.34 11.92
CA GLN A 425 -3.52 25.16 12.33
C GLN A 425 -3.45 25.63 13.81
N ASN A 426 -2.54 25.08 14.62
CA ASN A 426 -2.37 25.46 16.03
C ASN A 426 -1.07 26.25 16.31
N SER A 427 -0.21 26.48 15.32
CA SER A 427 1.05 27.25 15.50
C SER A 427 0.90 28.76 15.27
N HIS A 428 -0.30 29.24 14.88
CA HIS A 428 -0.68 30.65 14.95
C HIS A 428 -1.44 30.97 16.25
N LYS A 429 -0.79 30.76 17.39
CA LYS A 429 -1.09 31.50 18.63
C LYS A 429 0.24 31.84 19.28
N GLU A 430 0.62 33.11 19.13
CA GLU A 430 1.72 33.72 19.87
C GLU A 430 1.55 33.47 21.37
N PRO A 431 2.67 33.28 22.09
CA PRO A 431 2.83 33.90 23.38
C PRO A 431 3.97 34.90 23.30
N GLU A 432 3.63 36.15 23.61
CA GLU A 432 4.54 37.18 24.06
C GLU A 432 5.50 36.58 25.11
N THR A 433 6.80 36.76 24.93
CA THR A 433 7.71 37.33 25.93
C THR A 433 9.12 37.47 25.36
N GLN A 434 9.71 38.61 25.67
CA GLN A 434 11.02 39.07 25.26
C GLN A 434 12.14 38.18 25.82
N GLU A 435 13.21 37.98 25.05
CA GLU A 435 14.55 38.31 25.53
C GLU A 435 15.53 38.51 24.37
N VAL A 436 16.32 39.57 24.50
CA VAL A 436 17.18 40.20 23.50
C VAL A 436 18.56 39.57 23.57
N PHE A 437 19.10 39.09 22.44
CA PHE A 437 20.56 39.05 22.24
C PHE A 437 20.93 39.38 20.79
N THR A 438 21.55 40.55 20.64
CA THR A 438 22.14 41.10 19.42
C THR A 438 23.49 40.46 19.10
N VAL A 439 23.69 39.95 17.88
CA VAL A 439 25.01 39.88 17.22
C VAL A 439 24.85 40.25 15.74
N GLY A 440 25.69 41.20 15.30
CA GLY A 440 25.46 42.07 14.15
C GLY A 440 25.67 41.48 12.76
N ARG A 441 24.93 42.05 11.80
CA ARG A 441 25.08 41.88 10.35
C ARG A 441 26.21 42.78 9.83
N ARG A 442 27.16 42.21 9.08
CA ARG A 442 27.88 42.95 8.02
C ARG A 442 27.21 42.67 6.68
N ARG A 443 26.72 43.73 6.04
CA ARG A 443 26.31 43.78 4.64
C ARG A 443 27.55 44.14 3.82
N GLU A 444 27.90 43.31 2.84
CA GLU A 444 28.71 43.77 1.71
C GLU A 444 27.85 43.70 0.45
N ARG A 445 27.76 44.86 -0.21
CA ARG A 445 27.23 45.03 -1.56
C ARG A 445 28.24 44.43 -2.53
N VAL A 446 27.77 43.66 -3.50
CA VAL A 446 28.49 43.49 -4.76
C VAL A 446 27.56 43.99 -5.87
N GLU A 447 28.11 44.90 -6.65
CA GLU A 447 27.46 45.69 -7.68
C GLU A 447 27.19 44.90 -8.96
N ASN A 448 26.10 45.29 -9.63
CA ASN A 448 25.69 44.86 -10.96
C ASN A 448 26.79 45.05 -12.00
N HIS A 449 26.99 44.06 -12.86
CA HIS A 449 27.38 44.27 -14.27
C HIS A 449 26.55 43.30 -15.14
N CYS A 450 25.57 43.86 -15.86
CA CYS A 450 24.93 43.23 -17.00
C CYS A 450 25.88 43.27 -18.20
N ALA A 451 26.04 42.15 -18.89
CA ALA A 451 26.47 42.12 -20.28
C ALA A 451 25.54 41.18 -21.06
N ASP A 452 25.02 41.74 -22.15
CA ASP A 452 24.07 41.17 -23.10
C ASP A 452 24.45 39.77 -23.62
N HIS A 453 23.48 38.86 -23.57
CA HIS A 453 23.29 37.87 -24.64
C HIS A 453 21.80 37.50 -24.73
N THR A 454 21.09 38.19 -25.61
CA THR A 454 19.77 37.82 -26.11
C THR A 454 19.85 36.53 -26.94
N VAL A 455 19.30 35.44 -26.41
CA VAL A 455 18.88 34.28 -27.21
C VAL A 455 17.39 34.06 -26.96
N GLY A 456 16.60 34.14 -28.04
CA GLY A 456 15.14 34.24 -28.00
C GLY A 456 14.46 33.08 -27.28
N CYS A 457 13.67 33.41 -26.26
CA CYS A 457 12.73 32.49 -25.64
C CYS A 457 11.49 32.39 -26.55
N GLY A 458 11.47 31.40 -27.43
CA GLY A 458 10.27 31.01 -28.16
C GLY A 458 9.25 30.46 -27.17
N PHE A 459 8.11 31.15 -27.04
CA PHE A 459 6.92 30.67 -26.37
C PHE A 459 6.45 29.35 -27.02
N LEU A 460 6.91 28.21 -26.49
CA LEU A 460 6.29 26.92 -26.77
C LEU A 460 4.94 26.90 -26.05
N ARG A 461 3.87 27.10 -26.83
CA ARG A 461 2.49 26.81 -26.41
C ARG A 461 2.46 25.38 -25.86
N ALA A 462 2.03 25.24 -24.61
CA ALA A 462 1.77 23.93 -24.02
C ALA A 462 0.80 23.15 -24.94
N PRO A 463 1.14 21.92 -25.36
CA PRO A 463 0.22 21.12 -26.14
C PRO A 463 -1.03 20.82 -25.31
N GLY A 464 -2.21 20.88 -25.93
CA GLY A 464 -3.48 20.55 -25.28
C GLY A 464 -3.50 19.12 -24.71
N PRO A 465 -4.46 18.80 -23.83
CA PRO A 465 -4.50 17.50 -23.15
C PRO A 465 -4.59 16.36 -24.18
N ARG A 466 -3.66 15.40 -24.08
CA ARG A 466 -3.71 14.17 -24.86
C ARG A 466 -4.92 13.36 -24.38
N LYS A 467 -5.59 12.65 -25.30
CA LYS A 467 -6.76 11.80 -25.01
C LYS A 467 -6.47 10.63 -24.03
N ASP A 468 -5.21 10.39 -23.68
CA ASP A 468 -4.74 9.21 -22.95
C ASP A 468 -4.25 9.51 -21.52
N GLU A 469 -4.45 10.72 -21.00
CA GLU A 469 -4.09 11.05 -19.61
C GLU A 469 -5.21 10.61 -18.65
N GLU A 470 -5.18 9.35 -18.20
CA GLU A 470 -6.06 8.90 -17.11
C GLU A 470 -5.75 9.67 -15.81
N GLN A 471 -6.77 10.26 -15.18
CA GLN A 471 -6.68 11.02 -13.93
C GLN A 471 -6.88 10.14 -12.69
N ALA A 472 -6.55 10.69 -11.51
CA ALA A 472 -6.73 10.00 -10.23
C ALA A 472 -8.17 9.51 -10.03
N PHE A 473 -9.17 10.35 -10.29
CA PHE A 473 -10.56 9.98 -10.06
C PHE A 473 -11.01 8.80 -10.92
N ASP A 474 -10.64 8.80 -12.20
CA ASP A 474 -11.08 7.74 -13.12
C ASP A 474 -10.48 6.38 -12.75
N ILE A 475 -9.18 6.35 -12.41
CA ILE A 475 -8.48 5.14 -11.93
C ILE A 475 -9.02 4.69 -10.58
N MET A 476 -9.18 5.61 -9.63
CA MET A 476 -9.58 5.27 -8.27
C MET A 476 -11.05 4.88 -8.19
N ARG A 477 -11.92 5.44 -9.04
CA ARG A 477 -13.32 4.99 -9.15
C ARG A 477 -13.41 3.52 -9.58
N VAL A 478 -12.53 3.09 -10.47
CA VAL A 478 -12.44 1.69 -10.91
C VAL A 478 -11.84 0.80 -9.81
N THR A 479 -10.73 1.21 -9.21
CA THR A 479 -9.96 0.34 -8.30
C THR A 479 -10.51 0.33 -6.86
N HIS A 480 -10.96 1.47 -6.36
CA HIS A 480 -11.43 1.64 -4.98
C HIS A 480 -12.96 1.62 -4.87
N GLY A 481 -13.64 2.25 -5.83
CA GLY A 481 -15.08 2.44 -5.83
C GLY A 481 -15.55 3.56 -4.90
N ARG A 482 -16.81 3.97 -5.05
CA ARG A 482 -17.37 5.19 -4.44
C ARG A 482 -17.43 5.14 -2.91
N GLU A 483 -17.50 3.96 -2.34
CA GLU A 483 -17.62 3.73 -0.89
C GLU A 483 -16.27 3.70 -0.16
N HIS A 484 -15.15 3.85 -0.88
CA HIS A 484 -13.82 3.84 -0.29
C HIS A 484 -13.48 5.24 0.25
N SER A 485 -12.87 5.31 1.44
CA SER A 485 -12.57 6.59 2.11
C SER A 485 -11.72 7.53 1.24
N LEU A 486 -10.77 6.99 0.49
CA LEU A 486 -9.95 7.78 -0.45
C LEU A 486 -10.75 8.46 -1.55
N ILE A 487 -11.86 7.87 -2.02
CA ILE A 487 -12.71 8.51 -3.03
C ILE A 487 -13.49 9.66 -2.41
N GLU A 488 -13.97 9.51 -1.18
CA GLU A 488 -14.60 10.60 -0.44
C GLU A 488 -13.60 11.76 -0.26
N ASP A 489 -12.36 11.46 0.14
CA ASP A 489 -11.30 12.46 0.27
C ASP A 489 -10.98 13.13 -1.07
N LEU A 490 -10.94 12.37 -2.17
CA LEU A 490 -10.70 12.91 -3.52
C LEU A 490 -11.83 13.82 -4.00
N ILE A 491 -13.09 13.49 -3.71
CA ILE A 491 -14.25 14.33 -4.05
C ILE A 491 -14.14 15.68 -3.33
N LEU A 492 -13.79 15.68 -2.04
CA LEU A 492 -13.60 16.91 -1.28
C LEU A 492 -12.46 17.78 -1.86
N LEU A 493 -11.34 17.17 -2.28
CA LEU A 493 -10.24 17.89 -2.94
C LEU A 493 -10.68 18.49 -4.28
N LEU A 494 -11.54 17.80 -5.03
CA LEU A 494 -12.09 18.31 -6.29
C LEU A 494 -13.02 19.50 -6.07
N GLU A 495 -13.89 19.44 -5.05
CA GLU A 495 -14.77 20.55 -4.66
C GLU A 495 -13.97 21.77 -4.22
N GLU A 496 -12.92 21.57 -3.41
CA GLU A 496 -12.01 22.64 -2.98
C GLU A 496 -11.28 23.27 -4.18
N CYS A 497 -10.79 22.45 -5.11
CA CYS A 497 -10.09 22.93 -6.29
C CYS A 497 -11.02 23.73 -7.23
N ASP A 498 -12.25 23.26 -7.45
CA ASP A 498 -13.25 23.95 -8.27
C ASP A 498 -13.67 25.29 -7.64
N ALA A 499 -13.86 25.32 -6.31
CA ALA A 499 -14.17 26.55 -5.59
C ALA A 499 -13.05 27.61 -5.73
N ASN A 500 -11.79 27.20 -5.65
CA ASN A 500 -10.64 28.10 -5.79
C ASN A 500 -10.42 28.57 -7.23
N ILE A 501 -10.72 27.75 -8.24
CA ILE A 501 -10.64 28.15 -9.66
C ILE A 501 -11.73 29.17 -10.02
N ARG A 502 -12.92 29.05 -9.41
CA ARG A 502 -14.06 29.95 -9.64
C ARG A 502 -14.03 31.20 -8.77
N ALA A 503 -13.10 31.29 -7.81
CA ALA A 503 -12.94 32.49 -6.99
C ALA A 503 -12.52 33.67 -7.89
N PRO A 504 -13.22 34.83 -7.80
CA PRO A 504 -13.02 35.97 -8.69
C PRO A 504 -11.69 36.71 -8.49
#